data_AF-A0AAD6SQD7-F1
#
_entry.id   AF-A0AAD6SQD7-F1
#
_cell.length_a   1.000
_cell.length_b   1.000
_cell.length_c   1.000
_cell.angle_alpha   90.00
_cell.angle_beta   90.00
_cell.angle_gamma   90.00
#
_symmetry.space_group_name_H-M   'P 1'
#
loop_
_entity.id
_entity.type
_entity.pdbx_description
1 polymer ?
#
loop_
_entity_poly.entity_id
_entity_poly.type
_entity_poly.pdbx_seq_one_letter_code
_entity_poly.pdbx_strand_id
1 'polypeptide(L)'
;HLHKINKADSPLCPGCRQADETVEHYLLRCPAHADARRELVRAGGPRTRVLTKLLRIPELFPHLFRYLGRTGRFHTVHGVLPEPPAHDQPTREENLAFFAKLKFTETVPRSAKPFNTRPSPRTVPM
;
A
#
# COMPACT_ATOMS: atom_id res chain seq x y z
N HIS A 1 -3.76 13.08 10.36
CA HIS A 1 -3.69 13.19 8.89
C HIS A 1 -5.02 13.65 8.32
N LEU A 2 -6.14 12.94 8.55
CA LEU A 2 -7.46 13.34 8.04
C LEU A 2 -7.97 14.67 8.62
N HIS A 3 -7.77 14.91 9.91
CA HIS A 3 -8.10 16.19 10.56
C HIS A 3 -7.35 17.38 9.94
N LYS A 4 -6.09 17.18 9.50
CA LYS A 4 -5.29 18.25 8.88
C LYS A 4 -5.78 18.64 7.48
N ILE A 5 -6.55 17.78 6.82
CA ILE A 5 -7.15 18.04 5.50
C ILE A 5 -8.67 18.26 5.61
N ASN A 6 -9.19 18.53 6.81
CA ASN A 6 -10.62 18.75 7.09
C ASN A 6 -11.53 17.61 6.60
N LYS A 7 -11.04 16.36 6.64
CA LYS A 7 -11.83 15.16 6.28
C LYS A 7 -12.28 14.32 7.48
N ALA A 8 -11.92 14.73 8.69
CA ALA A 8 -12.37 14.11 9.93
C ALA A 8 -12.43 15.16 11.04
N ASP A 9 -13.46 15.10 11.87
CA ASP A 9 -13.69 16.05 12.98
C ASP A 9 -12.69 15.86 14.13
N SER A 10 -12.05 14.69 14.20
CA SER A 10 -11.06 14.37 15.22
C SER A 10 -9.73 13.95 14.59
N PRO A 11 -8.59 14.29 15.20
CA PRO A 11 -7.29 13.75 14.80
C PRO A 11 -7.19 12.25 15.08
N LEU A 12 -8.02 11.71 15.99
CA LEU A 12 -7.98 10.32 16.41
C LEU A 12 -8.44 9.37 15.32
N CYS A 13 -7.84 8.18 15.33
CA CYS A 13 -8.27 7.09 14.47
C CYS A 13 -9.70 6.65 14.81
N PRO A 14 -10.66 6.63 13.88
CA PRO A 14 -12.03 6.19 14.16
C PRO A 14 -12.10 4.68 14.44
N GLY A 15 -11.11 3.91 14.00
CA GLY A 15 -11.02 2.47 14.27
C GLY A 15 -10.58 2.17 15.71
N CYS A 16 -9.37 2.59 16.10
CA CYS A 16 -8.83 2.27 17.42
C CYS A 16 -9.10 3.34 18.49
N ARG A 17 -9.32 4.60 18.09
CA ARG A 17 -9.49 5.78 18.98
C ARG A 17 -8.35 6.02 19.98
N GLN A 18 -7.19 5.43 19.74
CA GLN A 18 -6.05 5.44 20.67
C GLN A 18 -4.89 6.33 20.21
N ALA A 19 -4.79 6.63 18.91
CA ALA A 19 -3.72 7.42 18.35
C ALA A 19 -4.23 8.27 17.19
N ASP A 20 -3.45 9.27 16.84
CA ASP A 20 -3.70 10.09 15.66
C ASP A 20 -3.73 9.24 14.39
N GLU A 21 -4.76 9.48 13.60
CA GLU A 21 -4.92 8.88 12.29
C GLU A 21 -3.81 9.39 11.36
N THR A 22 -2.77 8.60 11.13
CA THR A 22 -1.78 8.81 10.06
C THR A 22 -1.85 7.69 9.04
N VAL A 23 -1.35 7.92 7.82
CA VAL A 23 -1.27 6.85 6.80
C VAL A 23 -0.45 5.67 7.33
N GLU A 24 0.64 5.96 8.05
CA GLU A 24 1.44 4.94 8.71
C GLU A 24 0.66 4.20 9.80
N HIS A 25 -0.06 4.92 10.67
CA HIS A 25 -0.89 4.30 11.69
C HIS A 25 -1.93 3.38 11.05
N TYR A 26 -2.68 3.90 10.08
CA TYR A 26 -3.73 3.18 9.40
C TYR A 26 -3.21 1.91 8.70
N LEU A 27 -2.12 1.98 7.93
CA LEU A 27 -1.62 0.84 7.15
C LEU A 27 -0.78 -0.13 7.96
N LEU A 28 -0.01 0.34 8.95
CA LEU A 28 1.04 -0.47 9.59
C LEU A 28 0.81 -0.74 11.08
N ARG A 29 0.10 0.14 11.81
CA ARG A 29 0.09 0.09 13.29
C ARG A 29 -1.30 -0.08 13.93
N CYS A 30 -2.39 0.25 13.25
CA CYS A 30 -3.71 0.40 13.87
C CYS A 30 -4.26 -0.93 14.43
N PRO A 31 -4.44 -1.11 15.75
CA PRO A 31 -4.86 -2.41 16.30
C PRO A 31 -6.22 -2.88 15.76
N ALA A 32 -7.14 -1.95 15.45
CA ALA A 32 -8.46 -2.25 14.88
C ALA A 32 -8.41 -2.97 13.52
N HIS A 33 -7.30 -2.86 12.79
CA HIS A 33 -7.10 -3.50 11.48
C HIS A 33 -6.03 -4.60 11.52
N ALA A 34 -5.74 -5.16 12.70
CA ALA A 34 -4.71 -6.18 12.86
C ALA A 34 -4.97 -7.41 11.99
N ASP A 35 -6.23 -7.84 11.88
CA ASP A 35 -6.61 -9.02 11.10
C ASP A 35 -6.35 -8.82 9.60
N ALA A 36 -6.83 -7.71 9.05
CA ALA A 36 -6.57 -7.32 7.67
C ALA A 36 -5.07 -7.14 7.40
N ARG A 37 -4.30 -6.61 8.36
CA ARG A 37 -2.83 -6.51 8.23
C ARG A 37 -2.15 -7.87 8.21
N ARG A 38 -2.60 -8.84 9.02
CA ARG A 38 -2.01 -10.18 9.02
C ARG A 38 -2.16 -10.80 7.63
N GLU A 39 -3.31 -10.63 6.99
CA GLU A 39 -3.54 -11.09 5.62
C GLU A 39 -2.68 -10.33 4.60
N LEU A 40 -2.58 -9.01 4.70
CA LEU A 40 -1.70 -8.18 3.86
C LEU A 40 -0.25 -8.67 3.92
N VAL A 41 0.25 -9.00 5.12
CA VAL A 41 1.62 -9.51 5.32
C VAL A 41 1.75 -10.96 4.83
N ARG A 42 0.73 -11.80 5.00
CA ARG A 42 0.72 -13.17 4.47
C ARG A 42 0.79 -13.19 2.94
N ALA A 43 0.02 -12.32 2.28
CA ALA A 43 -0.07 -12.30 0.82
C ALA A 43 1.08 -11.53 0.16
N GLY A 44 1.46 -10.36 0.68
CA GLY A 44 2.51 -9.50 0.09
C GLY A 44 3.91 -9.64 0.73
N GLY A 45 4.04 -10.48 1.76
CA GLY A 45 5.30 -10.74 2.46
C GLY A 45 5.80 -9.56 3.32
N PRO A 46 7.06 -9.63 3.81
CA PRO A 46 7.64 -8.62 4.70
C PRO A 46 7.73 -7.21 4.10
N ARG A 47 7.71 -7.10 2.76
CA ARG A 47 7.79 -5.82 2.05
C ARG A 47 6.60 -4.91 2.34
N THR A 48 5.44 -5.47 2.70
CA THR A 48 4.24 -4.70 3.07
C THR A 48 4.34 -4.01 4.42
N ARG A 49 5.32 -4.39 5.27
CA ARG A 49 5.59 -3.73 6.56
C ARG A 49 6.31 -2.39 6.42
N VAL A 50 6.80 -2.06 5.22
CA VAL A 50 7.52 -0.82 4.94
C VAL A 50 6.63 0.09 4.10
N LEU A 51 6.20 1.21 4.67
CA LEU A 51 5.24 2.14 4.05
C LEU A 51 5.68 2.57 2.65
N THR A 52 6.95 2.94 2.50
CA THR A 52 7.49 3.41 1.22
C THR A 52 7.48 2.31 0.15
N LYS A 53 7.69 1.04 0.52
CA LYS A 53 7.63 -0.09 -0.42
C LYS A 53 6.18 -0.39 -0.78
N LEU A 54 5.30 -0.42 0.20
CA LEU A 54 3.87 -0.69 0.03
C LEU A 54 3.20 0.31 -0.94
N LEU A 55 3.60 1.58 -0.90
CA LEU A 55 3.02 2.64 -1.73
C LEU A 55 3.78 2.89 -3.06
N ARG A 56 4.94 2.25 -3.26
CA ARG A 56 5.78 2.45 -4.46
C ARG A 56 5.77 1.26 -5.41
N ILE A 57 5.62 0.05 -4.91
CA ILE A 57 5.75 -1.21 -5.66
C ILE A 57 4.36 -1.62 -6.16
N PRO A 58 4.06 -1.52 -7.48
CA PRO A 58 2.74 -1.81 -8.01
C PRO A 58 2.27 -3.25 -7.75
N GLU A 59 3.19 -4.19 -7.64
CA GLU A 59 2.92 -5.60 -7.34
C GLU A 59 2.30 -5.79 -5.94
N LEU A 60 2.47 -4.83 -5.02
CA LEU A 60 1.88 -4.87 -3.68
C LEU A 60 0.49 -4.23 -3.62
N PHE A 61 0.09 -3.49 -4.65
CA PHE A 61 -1.17 -2.75 -4.66
C PHE A 61 -2.41 -3.66 -4.64
N PRO A 62 -2.46 -4.82 -5.31
CA PRO A 62 -3.59 -5.74 -5.15
C PRO A 62 -3.80 -6.16 -3.68
N HIS A 63 -2.72 -6.43 -2.96
CA HIS A 63 -2.78 -6.76 -1.54
C HIS A 63 -3.21 -5.56 -0.69
N LEU A 64 -2.69 -4.37 -1.01
CA LEU A 64 -3.10 -3.11 -0.39
C LEU A 64 -4.61 -2.85 -0.61
N PHE A 65 -5.12 -3.02 -1.82
CA PHE A 65 -6.54 -2.81 -2.12
C PHE A 65 -7.43 -3.80 -1.40
N ARG A 66 -7.03 -5.07 -1.31
CA ARG A 66 -7.75 -6.04 -0.46
C ARG A 66 -7.77 -5.59 1.00
N TYR A 67 -6.64 -5.11 1.53
CA TYR A 67 -6.60 -4.50 2.86
C TYR A 67 -7.61 -3.35 3.00
N LEU A 68 -7.61 -2.40 2.05
CA LEU A 68 -8.52 -1.26 2.05
C LEU A 68 -10.01 -1.66 1.96
N GLY A 69 -10.32 -2.71 1.20
CA GLY A 69 -11.67 -3.28 1.14
C GLY A 69 -12.10 -3.87 2.48
N ARG A 70 -11.23 -4.67 3.12
CA ARG A 70 -11.54 -5.30 4.42
C ARG A 70 -11.66 -4.31 5.57
N THR A 71 -10.93 -3.20 5.54
CA THR A 71 -11.09 -2.15 6.56
C THR A 71 -12.39 -1.35 6.37
N GLY A 72 -13.05 -1.44 5.21
CA GLY A 72 -14.29 -0.73 4.89
C GLY A 72 -14.16 0.79 4.87
N ARG A 73 -12.94 1.31 5.02
CA ARG A 73 -12.72 2.72 5.33
C ARG A 73 -13.03 3.66 4.17
N PHE A 74 -12.88 3.15 2.95
CA PHE A 74 -13.13 3.90 1.72
C PHE A 74 -14.52 3.64 1.14
N HIS A 75 -15.36 2.87 1.85
CA HIS A 75 -16.70 2.50 1.37
C HIS A 75 -17.61 3.70 1.14
N THR A 76 -17.48 4.74 1.97
CA THR A 76 -18.24 5.99 1.85
C THR A 76 -17.81 6.88 0.68
N VAL A 77 -16.59 6.73 0.15
CA VAL A 77 -16.06 7.58 -0.93
C VAL A 77 -16.08 6.87 -2.28
N HIS A 78 -15.91 5.55 -2.31
CA HIS A 78 -15.77 4.76 -3.55
C HIS A 78 -16.77 3.61 -3.70
N GLY A 79 -17.67 3.38 -2.73
CA GLY A 79 -18.51 2.18 -2.69
C GLY A 79 -17.73 0.93 -2.29
N VAL A 80 -18.31 -0.27 -2.48
CA VAL A 80 -17.59 -1.55 -2.26
C VAL A 80 -16.45 -1.64 -3.26
N LEU A 81 -15.21 -1.61 -2.77
CA LEU A 81 -14.05 -1.83 -3.61
C LEU A 81 -14.10 -3.28 -4.12
N PRO A 82 -14.07 -3.52 -5.45
CA PRO A 82 -14.13 -4.88 -5.97
C PRO A 82 -12.95 -5.68 -5.43
N GLU A 83 -13.23 -6.86 -4.87
CA GLU A 83 -12.16 -7.73 -4.38
C GLU A 83 -11.28 -8.13 -5.57
N PRO A 84 -9.96 -7.86 -5.52
CA PRO A 84 -9.06 -8.36 -6.55
C PRO A 84 -9.10 -9.90 -6.52
N PRO A 85 -9.02 -10.56 -7.70
CA PRO A 85 -9.13 -12.01 -7.78
C PRO A 85 -8.11 -12.69 -6.86
N ALA A 86 -8.51 -13.82 -6.28
CA ALA A 86 -7.67 -14.60 -5.37
C ALA A 86 -6.62 -15.38 -6.16
N HIS A 87 -5.52 -14.73 -6.58
CA HIS A 87 -4.37 -15.43 -7.15
C HIS A 87 -3.04 -15.00 -6.53
N ASP A 88 -2.19 -16.00 -6.34
CA ASP A 88 -0.92 -15.98 -5.62
C ASP A 88 0.21 -15.40 -6.50
N GLN A 89 0.08 -14.09 -6.83
CA GLN A 89 0.84 -13.29 -7.81
C GLN A 89 0.00 -13.00 -9.07
N PRO A 90 -0.80 -11.92 -9.10
CA PRO A 90 -1.41 -11.46 -10.34
C PRO A 90 -0.32 -11.10 -11.35
N THR A 91 -0.47 -11.60 -12.57
CA THR A 91 0.45 -11.31 -13.68
C THR A 91 0.47 -9.82 -13.98
N ARG A 92 1.53 -9.35 -14.64
CA ARG A 92 1.67 -7.94 -15.05
C ARG A 92 0.44 -7.47 -15.85
N GLU A 93 -0.10 -8.31 -16.70
CA GLU A 93 -1.28 -8.03 -17.53
C GLU A 93 -2.56 -7.94 -16.70
N GLU A 94 -2.76 -8.84 -15.73
CA GLU A 94 -3.90 -8.77 -14.81
C GLU A 94 -3.83 -7.53 -13.91
N ASN A 95 -2.63 -7.17 -13.45
CA ASN A 95 -2.41 -5.93 -12.73
C ASN A 95 -2.75 -4.72 -13.62
N LEU A 96 -2.25 -4.68 -14.86
CA LEU A 96 -2.57 -3.62 -15.83
C LEU A 96 -4.07 -3.55 -16.13
N ALA A 97 -4.76 -4.68 -16.30
CA ALA A 97 -6.19 -4.72 -16.55
C ALA A 97 -7.01 -4.25 -15.34
N PHE A 98 -6.56 -4.59 -14.13
CA PHE A 98 -7.16 -4.10 -12.89
C PHE A 98 -6.93 -2.58 -12.72
N PHE A 99 -5.72 -2.09 -12.99
CA PHE A 99 -5.40 -0.67 -12.96
C PHE A 99 -6.09 0.13 -14.06
N ALA A 100 -6.34 -0.45 -15.24
CA ALA A 100 -7.10 0.21 -16.29
C ALA A 100 -8.59 0.37 -15.93
N LYS A 101 -9.13 -0.55 -15.12
CA LYS A 101 -10.51 -0.50 -14.61
C LYS A 101 -10.69 0.53 -13.49
N LEU A 102 -9.68 0.69 -12.64
CA LEU A 102 -9.63 1.78 -11.69
C LEU A 102 -9.25 3.04 -12.48
N LYS A 103 -10.15 4.01 -12.64
CA LYS A 103 -9.89 5.25 -13.42
C LYS A 103 -8.81 6.15 -12.80
N PHE A 104 -7.60 5.66 -12.54
CA PHE A 104 -6.41 6.45 -12.30
C PHE A 104 -5.85 6.81 -13.67
N THR A 105 -6.01 8.07 -14.06
CA THR A 105 -5.32 8.62 -15.23
C THR A 105 -3.82 8.49 -14.99
N GLU A 106 -3.18 7.53 -15.66
CA GLU A 106 -1.73 7.38 -15.64
C GLU A 106 -1.08 8.66 -16.18
N THR A 107 -0.53 9.48 -15.29
CA THR A 107 0.52 10.43 -15.66
C THR A 107 1.74 10.14 -14.80
N VAL A 108 2.53 9.14 -15.22
CA VAL A 108 3.92 9.03 -14.79
C VAL A 108 4.78 9.09 -16.05
N PRO A 109 5.54 10.18 -16.27
CA PRO A 109 6.46 10.24 -17.40
C PRO A 109 7.60 9.23 -17.19
N ARG A 110 7.82 8.38 -18.20
CA ARG A 110 9.03 7.57 -18.35
C ARG A 110 10.25 8.50 -18.35
N SER A 111 11.01 8.51 -17.26
CA SER A 111 12.43 8.83 -17.31
C SER A 111 13.21 7.60 -16.88
N ALA A 112 13.67 6.85 -17.88
CA ALA A 112 14.65 5.82 -17.73
C ALA A 112 15.99 6.46 -17.34
N LYS A 113 16.59 6.03 -16.23
CA LYS A 113 18.04 6.06 -16.07
C LYS A 113 18.50 4.69 -15.59
N PRO A 114 19.43 4.03 -16.31
CA PRO A 114 19.97 2.75 -15.89
C PRO A 114 20.77 2.92 -14.60
N PHE A 115 20.61 1.95 -13.70
CA PHE A 115 21.38 1.83 -12.47
C PHE A 115 22.84 1.56 -12.84
N ASN A 116 23.71 2.57 -12.73
CA ASN A 116 25.14 2.39 -12.93
C ASN A 116 25.72 1.60 -11.75
N THR A 117 26.28 0.44 -12.04
CA THR A 117 27.07 -0.37 -11.12
C THR A 117 28.32 0.40 -10.68
N ARG A 118 28.49 0.60 -9.38
CA ARG A 118 29.74 1.12 -8.81
C ARG A 118 30.61 -0.08 -8.39
N PRO A 119 31.86 -0.21 -8.87
CA PRO A 119 32.75 -1.27 -8.40
C PRO A 119 33.23 -0.93 -6.98
N SER A 120 33.29 -1.96 -6.13
CA SER A 120 33.97 -1.89 -4.83
C SER A 120 35.42 -2.27 -5.03
N PRO A 121 36.38 -1.44 -4.60
CA PRO A 121 37.67 -1.98 -4.21
C PRO A 121 38.02 -1.50 -2.81
N ARG A 122 38.39 -2.44 -1.94
CA ARG A 122 39.40 -2.24 -0.89
C ARG A 122 39.84 -3.60 -0.35
N THR A 123 40.84 -4.12 -1.03
CA THR A 123 42.10 -4.68 -0.51
C THR A 123 42.16 -4.94 1.00
N VAL A 124 42.36 -6.20 1.36
CA VAL A 124 42.96 -6.67 2.63
C VAL A 124 44.48 -6.74 2.41
N PRO A 125 45.32 -6.36 3.38
CA PRO A 125 46.20 -7.39 3.94
C PRO A 125 46.49 -7.26 5.45
N MET A 126 47.08 -8.35 5.94
CA MET A 126 47.64 -8.66 7.26
C MET A 126 48.57 -7.60 7.87
#